data_AF-A0A973P7P7-F1
#
_entry.id   AF-A0A973P7P7-F1
#
_cell.length_a   1.000
_cell.length_b   1.000
_cell.length_c   1.000
_cell.angle_alpha   90.00
_cell.angle_beta   90.00
_cell.angle_gamma   90.00
#
_symmetry.space_group_name_H-M   'P 1'
#
loop_
_entity.id
_entity.type
_entity.pdbx_description
1 polymer ?
#
loop_
_entity_poly.entity_id
_entity_poly.type
_entity_poly.pdbx_seq_one_letter_code
_entity_poly.pdbx_strand_id
1 'polypeptide(L)'
;MRSPTPFEERLKRSHEQGDLTTCLALLRHADFACPISAAAARGEEEISWPTIAGPDRTWIAVFTSPESMRESTRGAVDRFRILSLTELAASWPDLRWGLAVNPGLSTSFLLEPGTVARLAVPTLAQDRQAEPGNGIPVVQKLLQVAELQQLLVSERPRVSGYCHHALDVAHIATPSVLAEALLDEDAVTVSGSVNILRWPAVGLDLYRTPYGGTDEEGMAAVAGWVVEEEPFVGMGLVPHPGQTIREYKVAGVGLPYGAEILELAQDGQERCRARYDADRGHWVLVGEA
;
A
#
# COMPACT_ATOMS: atom_id res chain seq x y z
N MET A 1 -25.96 -22.73 -13.30
CA MET A 1 -25.51 -21.35 -13.04
C MET A 1 -25.71 -21.08 -11.56
N ARG A 2 -24.66 -20.69 -10.85
CA ARG A 2 -24.78 -20.23 -9.45
C ARG A 2 -25.41 -18.83 -9.50
N SER A 3 -26.28 -18.49 -8.55
CA SER A 3 -26.86 -17.15 -8.46
C SER A 3 -25.76 -16.10 -8.24
N PRO A 4 -25.88 -14.90 -8.82
CA PRO A 4 -24.91 -13.82 -8.61
C PRO A 4 -24.84 -13.48 -7.12
N THR A 5 -23.65 -13.11 -6.66
CA THR A 5 -23.44 -12.70 -5.25
C THR A 5 -24.07 -11.32 -5.01
N PRO A 6 -24.41 -10.96 -3.76
CA PRO A 6 -24.89 -9.61 -3.44
C PRO A 6 -23.96 -8.48 -3.91
N PHE A 7 -22.65 -8.75 -3.94
CA PHE A 7 -21.65 -7.86 -4.51
C PHE A 7 -21.86 -7.67 -6.03
N GLU A 8 -21.94 -8.76 -6.79
CA GLU A 8 -22.13 -8.72 -8.26
C GLU A 8 -23.45 -8.05 -8.64
N GLU A 9 -24.53 -8.32 -7.91
CA GLU A 9 -25.82 -7.65 -8.13
C GLU A 9 -25.74 -6.15 -7.89
N ARG A 10 -25.07 -5.72 -6.82
CA ARG A 10 -24.90 -4.31 -6.49
C ARG A 10 -24.00 -3.60 -7.50
N LEU A 11 -22.90 -4.24 -7.92
CA LEU A 11 -21.98 -3.70 -8.92
C LEU A 11 -22.70 -3.52 -10.27
N LYS A 12 -23.43 -4.56 -10.71
CA LYS A 12 -24.22 -4.51 -11.94
C LYS A 12 -25.28 -3.41 -11.90
N ARG A 13 -26.07 -3.33 -10.83
CA ARG A 13 -27.11 -2.29 -10.67
C ARG A 13 -26.51 -0.88 -10.73
N SER A 14 -25.39 -0.66 -10.04
CA SER A 14 -24.73 0.65 -10.01
C SER A 14 -24.18 1.02 -11.40
N HIS A 15 -23.63 0.03 -12.10
CA HIS A 15 -23.14 0.20 -13.48
C HIS A 15 -24.27 0.54 -14.46
N GLU A 16 -25.40 -0.16 -14.40
CA GLU A 16 -26.60 0.13 -15.22
C GLU A 16 -27.18 1.53 -14.95
N GLN A 17 -27.00 2.06 -13.75
CA GLN A 17 -27.42 3.41 -13.35
C GLN A 17 -26.39 4.49 -13.71
N GLY A 18 -25.21 4.13 -14.22
CA GLY A 18 -24.12 5.06 -14.49
C GLY A 18 -23.46 5.63 -13.24
N ASP A 19 -23.66 5.02 -12.06
CA ASP A 19 -23.07 5.46 -10.79
C ASP A 19 -21.63 4.92 -10.65
N LEU A 20 -20.71 5.58 -11.36
CA LEU A 20 -19.30 5.22 -11.33
C LEU A 20 -18.70 5.33 -9.93
N THR A 21 -19.12 6.30 -9.11
CA THR A 21 -18.61 6.48 -7.75
C THR A 21 -18.88 5.25 -6.89
N THR A 22 -20.10 4.73 -6.91
CA THR A 22 -20.46 3.50 -6.18
C THR A 22 -19.73 2.29 -6.75
N CYS A 23 -19.58 2.18 -8.08
CA CYS A 23 -18.81 1.10 -8.69
C CYS A 23 -17.35 1.08 -8.22
N LEU A 24 -16.66 2.23 -8.26
CA LEU A 24 -15.26 2.33 -7.83
C LEU A 24 -15.11 2.07 -6.33
N ALA A 25 -16.06 2.53 -5.51
CA ALA A 25 -16.08 2.23 -4.08
C ALA A 25 -16.25 0.72 -3.79
N LEU A 26 -17.03 0.01 -4.61
CA LEU A 26 -17.16 -1.45 -4.52
C LEU A 26 -15.87 -2.16 -4.94
N LEU A 27 -15.27 -1.74 -6.06
CA LEU A 27 -14.05 -2.33 -6.60
C LEU A 27 -12.84 -2.15 -5.66
N ARG A 28 -12.78 -1.06 -4.90
CA ARG A 28 -11.71 -0.79 -3.92
C ARG A 28 -11.51 -1.92 -2.90
N HIS A 29 -12.59 -2.58 -2.48
CA HIS A 29 -12.54 -3.65 -1.47
C HIS A 29 -12.82 -5.03 -2.08
N ALA A 30 -12.78 -5.14 -3.40
CA ALA A 30 -13.04 -6.39 -4.10
C ALA A 30 -11.78 -7.26 -4.18
N ASP A 31 -12.02 -8.56 -4.07
CA ASP A 31 -11.06 -9.58 -4.48
C ASP A 31 -11.30 -9.92 -5.94
N PHE A 32 -10.22 -10.05 -6.70
CA PHE A 32 -10.27 -10.34 -8.12
C PHE A 32 -9.73 -11.73 -8.44
N ALA A 33 -10.43 -12.45 -9.30
CA ALA A 33 -9.89 -13.61 -10.00
C ALA A 33 -8.97 -13.12 -11.12
N CYS A 34 -7.67 -13.35 -10.94
CA CYS A 34 -6.61 -13.08 -11.90
C CYS A 34 -6.27 -14.40 -12.65
N PRO A 35 -6.55 -14.51 -13.95
CA PRO A 35 -6.25 -15.71 -14.73
C PRO A 35 -4.78 -16.10 -14.68
N ILE A 36 -4.50 -17.41 -14.64
CA ILE A 36 -3.15 -17.96 -14.77
C ILE A 36 -3.12 -19.11 -15.77
N SER A 37 -1.95 -19.37 -16.37
CA SER A 37 -1.77 -20.51 -17.28
C SER A 37 -1.89 -21.84 -16.52
N ALA A 38 -2.31 -22.89 -17.22
CA ALA A 38 -2.39 -24.23 -16.63
C ALA A 38 -1.01 -24.78 -16.24
N ALA A 39 0.05 -24.41 -16.97
CA ALA A 39 1.43 -24.74 -16.65
C ALA A 39 1.88 -24.02 -15.37
N ALA A 40 1.60 -22.71 -15.25
CA ALA A 40 1.88 -21.95 -14.04
C ALA A 40 1.14 -22.52 -12.81
N ALA A 41 -0.11 -22.95 -12.98
CA ALA A 41 -0.87 -23.61 -11.92
C ALA A 41 -0.27 -24.96 -11.46
N ARG A 42 0.53 -25.63 -12.31
CA ARG A 42 1.27 -26.85 -11.98
C ARG A 42 2.71 -26.59 -11.51
N GLY A 43 3.15 -25.33 -11.49
CA GLY A 43 4.53 -24.95 -11.19
C GLY A 43 5.53 -25.26 -12.31
N GLU A 44 5.04 -25.47 -13.53
CA GLU A 44 5.88 -25.74 -14.72
C GLU A 44 6.36 -24.45 -15.41
N GLU A 45 5.76 -23.31 -15.06
CA GLU A 45 6.04 -21.97 -15.59
C GLU A 45 5.93 -20.95 -14.45
N GLU A 46 6.63 -19.82 -14.56
CA GLU A 46 6.37 -18.65 -13.72
C GLU A 46 4.98 -18.06 -14.00
N ILE A 47 4.39 -17.45 -12.98
CA ILE A 47 3.09 -16.80 -13.10
C ILE A 47 3.28 -15.48 -13.83
N SER A 48 2.69 -15.36 -15.02
CA SER A 48 2.69 -14.12 -15.80
C SER A 48 1.38 -13.35 -15.65
N TRP A 49 1.47 -12.03 -15.86
CA TRP A 49 0.31 -11.16 -15.85
C TRP A 49 -0.61 -11.43 -17.06
N PRO A 50 -1.93 -11.60 -16.86
CA PRO A 50 -2.87 -11.82 -17.95
C PRO A 50 -3.11 -10.52 -18.71
N THR A 51 -2.35 -10.29 -19.78
CA THR A 51 -2.38 -9.02 -20.52
C THR A 51 -3.29 -9.06 -21.75
N ILE A 52 -3.92 -7.93 -22.04
CA ILE A 52 -4.69 -7.65 -23.25
C ILE A 52 -4.06 -6.42 -23.92
N ALA A 53 -3.73 -6.54 -25.21
CA ALA A 53 -3.28 -5.40 -26.00
C ALA A 53 -4.48 -4.48 -26.30
N GLY A 54 -4.39 -3.22 -25.87
CA GLY A 54 -5.30 -2.15 -26.27
C GLY A 54 -4.69 -1.25 -27.33
N PRO A 55 -5.48 -0.35 -27.93
CA PRO A 55 -4.98 0.62 -28.92
C PRO A 55 -3.97 1.60 -28.32
N ASP A 56 -4.18 2.01 -27.06
CA ASP A 56 -3.39 3.07 -26.42
C ASP A 56 -2.40 2.55 -25.38
N ARG A 57 -2.66 1.37 -24.79
CA ARG A 57 -1.82 0.74 -23.76
C ARG A 57 -2.10 -0.75 -23.59
N THR A 58 -1.23 -1.40 -22.83
CA THR A 58 -1.45 -2.76 -22.31
C THR A 58 -2.39 -2.72 -21.10
N TRP A 59 -3.27 -3.71 -21.00
CA TRP A 59 -4.22 -3.86 -19.90
C TRP A 59 -4.02 -5.19 -19.19
N ILE A 60 -4.01 -5.20 -17.87
CA ILE A 60 -4.08 -6.43 -17.07
C ILE A 60 -5.55 -6.80 -16.89
N ALA A 61 -5.91 -8.02 -17.27
CA ALA A 61 -7.28 -8.53 -17.19
C ALA A 61 -7.56 -9.19 -15.84
N VAL A 62 -8.57 -8.69 -15.14
CA VAL A 62 -9.03 -9.27 -13.88
C VAL A 62 -10.54 -9.42 -13.87
N PHE A 63 -11.05 -10.31 -13.04
CA PHE A 63 -12.49 -10.60 -12.96
C PHE A 63 -12.99 -10.49 -11.54
N THR A 64 -14.20 -9.94 -11.37
CA THR A 64 -14.83 -9.81 -10.05
C THR A 64 -15.27 -11.14 -9.44
N SER A 65 -15.31 -12.20 -10.25
CA SER A 65 -15.57 -13.56 -9.81
C SER A 65 -15.01 -14.60 -10.80
N PRO A 66 -14.77 -15.84 -10.35
CA PRO A 66 -14.43 -16.95 -11.25
C PRO A 66 -15.52 -17.24 -12.29
N GLU A 67 -16.78 -16.98 -11.95
CA GLU A 67 -17.92 -17.08 -12.87
C GLU A 67 -17.80 -16.06 -14.01
N SER A 68 -17.56 -14.78 -13.70
CA SER A 68 -17.31 -13.72 -14.68
C SER A 68 -16.10 -14.05 -15.57
N MET A 69 -15.02 -14.60 -15.00
CA MET A 69 -13.86 -15.05 -15.76
C MET A 69 -14.22 -16.15 -16.77
N ARG A 70 -14.95 -17.19 -16.33
CA ARG A 70 -15.36 -18.29 -17.23
C ARG A 70 -16.33 -17.82 -18.30
N GLU A 71 -17.22 -16.89 -17.98
CA GLU A 71 -18.14 -16.29 -18.95
C GLU A 71 -17.38 -15.54 -20.04
N SER A 72 -16.48 -14.63 -19.65
CA SER A 72 -15.67 -13.82 -20.59
C SER A 72 -14.76 -14.69 -21.46
N THR A 73 -14.07 -15.66 -20.86
CA THR A 73 -13.13 -16.56 -21.57
C THR A 73 -13.84 -17.71 -22.30
N ARG A 74 -15.17 -17.80 -22.22
CA ARG A 74 -15.97 -18.92 -22.73
C ARG A 74 -15.47 -20.28 -22.21
N GLY A 75 -14.99 -20.31 -20.98
CA GLY A 75 -14.45 -21.48 -20.30
C GLY A 75 -13.05 -21.91 -20.76
N ALA A 76 -12.38 -21.15 -21.62
CA ALA A 76 -11.02 -21.48 -22.07
C ALA A 76 -9.98 -21.38 -20.94
N VAL A 77 -10.25 -20.58 -19.91
CA VAL A 77 -9.42 -20.47 -18.72
C VAL A 77 -10.19 -20.92 -17.50
N ASP A 78 -9.64 -21.89 -16.77
CA ASP A 78 -10.24 -22.48 -15.56
C ASP A 78 -9.39 -22.26 -14.29
N ARG A 79 -8.15 -21.78 -14.42
CA ARG A 79 -7.22 -21.50 -13.32
C ARG A 79 -7.06 -20.00 -13.10
N PHE A 80 -7.03 -19.62 -11.82
CA PHE A 80 -6.89 -18.23 -11.40
C PHE A 80 -6.24 -18.16 -10.01
N ARG A 81 -5.70 -17.00 -9.68
CA ARG A 81 -5.38 -16.57 -8.32
C ARG A 81 -6.40 -15.55 -7.86
N ILE A 82 -6.64 -15.52 -6.55
CA ILE A 82 -7.40 -14.43 -5.94
C ILE A 82 -6.39 -13.39 -5.44
N LEU A 83 -6.59 -12.14 -5.84
CA LEU A 83 -5.79 -11.00 -5.43
C LEU A 83 -6.69 -9.81 -5.13
N SER A 84 -6.45 -9.13 -4.03
CA SER A 84 -7.01 -7.81 -3.74
C SER A 84 -6.40 -6.74 -4.66
N LEU A 85 -7.04 -5.58 -4.74
CA LEU A 85 -6.51 -4.47 -5.54
C LEU A 85 -5.14 -3.98 -5.05
N THR A 86 -4.91 -4.03 -3.74
CA THR A 86 -3.64 -3.60 -3.14
C THR A 86 -2.51 -4.60 -3.40
N GLU A 87 -2.78 -5.91 -3.38
CA GLU A 87 -1.80 -6.94 -3.78
C GLU A 87 -1.43 -6.83 -5.27
N LEU A 88 -2.42 -6.52 -6.12
CA LEU A 88 -2.17 -6.21 -7.54
C LEU A 88 -1.20 -5.03 -7.66
N ALA A 89 -1.48 -3.92 -6.97
CA ALA A 89 -0.64 -2.73 -7.02
C ALA A 89 0.77 -2.92 -6.44
N ALA A 90 0.93 -3.79 -5.42
CA ALA A 90 2.23 -4.10 -4.80
C ALA A 90 3.22 -4.74 -5.78
N SER A 91 2.71 -5.44 -6.79
CA SER A 91 3.49 -6.19 -7.77
C SER A 91 3.30 -5.67 -9.20
N TRP A 92 2.87 -4.41 -9.33
CA TRP A 92 2.48 -3.83 -10.62
C TRP A 92 3.67 -3.83 -11.60
N PRO A 93 3.56 -4.48 -12.77
CA PRO A 93 4.72 -4.75 -13.63
C PRO A 93 5.22 -3.53 -14.40
N ASP A 94 4.32 -2.60 -14.74
CA ASP A 94 4.63 -1.41 -15.52
C ASP A 94 3.58 -0.34 -15.23
N LEU A 95 4.03 0.84 -14.82
CA LEU A 95 3.18 1.97 -14.41
C LEU A 95 2.30 2.53 -15.54
N ARG A 96 2.59 2.19 -16.79
CA ARG A 96 1.84 2.61 -17.98
C ARG A 96 0.66 1.68 -18.27
N TRP A 97 0.63 0.49 -17.67
CA TRP A 97 -0.42 -0.49 -17.92
C TRP A 97 -1.66 -0.20 -17.10
N GLY A 98 -2.83 -0.33 -17.73
CA GLY A 98 -4.13 -0.17 -17.07
C GLY A 98 -4.68 -1.48 -16.52
N LEU A 99 -5.78 -1.42 -15.77
CA LEU A 99 -6.53 -2.58 -15.29
C LEU A 99 -7.86 -2.71 -16.04
N ALA A 100 -8.06 -3.82 -16.73
CA ALA A 100 -9.34 -4.17 -17.35
C ALA A 100 -10.11 -5.12 -16.41
N VAL A 101 -11.16 -4.62 -15.79
CA VAL A 101 -12.06 -5.40 -14.95
C VAL A 101 -13.18 -5.96 -15.81
N ASN A 102 -13.40 -7.28 -15.74
CA ASN A 102 -14.43 -8.00 -16.47
C ASN A 102 -14.44 -7.69 -17.99
N PRO A 103 -13.28 -7.72 -18.68
CA PRO A 103 -13.23 -7.41 -20.11
C PRO A 103 -14.19 -8.30 -20.90
N GLY A 104 -14.94 -7.70 -21.83
CA GLY A 104 -15.90 -8.41 -22.68
C GLY A 104 -17.25 -8.75 -22.03
N LEU A 105 -17.46 -8.38 -20.76
CA LEU A 105 -18.77 -8.50 -20.10
C LEU A 105 -19.53 -7.17 -20.10
N SER A 106 -20.81 -7.23 -19.75
CA SER A 106 -21.66 -6.04 -19.62
C SER A 106 -21.21 -5.09 -18.50
N THR A 107 -20.64 -5.63 -17.42
CA THR A 107 -20.10 -4.87 -16.28
C THR A 107 -18.58 -4.72 -16.40
N SER A 108 -18.11 -4.17 -17.53
CA SER A 108 -16.68 -4.00 -17.82
C SER A 108 -16.19 -2.61 -17.45
N PHE A 109 -15.01 -2.53 -16.84
CA PHE A 109 -14.34 -1.26 -16.52
C PHE A 109 -12.92 -1.26 -17.07
N LEU A 110 -12.50 -0.11 -17.59
CA LEU A 110 -11.10 0.17 -17.90
C LEU A 110 -10.62 1.22 -16.90
N LEU A 111 -9.71 0.82 -16.02
CA LEU A 111 -9.14 1.68 -15.00
C LEU A 111 -7.74 2.09 -15.42
N GLU A 112 -7.55 3.40 -15.56
CA GLU A 112 -6.26 4.02 -15.79
C GLU A 112 -5.28 3.71 -14.64
N PRO A 113 -3.96 3.61 -14.88
CA PRO A 113 -2.98 3.28 -13.84
C PRO A 113 -3.08 4.21 -12.63
N GLY A 114 -3.27 5.51 -12.86
CA GLY A 114 -3.49 6.47 -11.77
C GLY A 114 -4.79 6.28 -10.99
N THR A 115 -5.82 5.68 -11.59
CA THR A 115 -7.05 5.26 -10.89
C THR A 115 -6.78 4.00 -10.08
N VAL A 116 -6.05 3.03 -10.62
CA VAL A 116 -5.63 1.81 -9.91
C VAL A 116 -4.84 2.18 -8.67
N ALA A 117 -3.82 3.03 -8.78
CA ALA A 117 -2.99 3.48 -7.66
C ALA A 117 -3.83 4.09 -6.51
N ARG A 118 -4.77 4.97 -6.82
CA ARG A 118 -5.62 5.65 -5.83
C ARG A 118 -6.69 4.76 -5.20
N LEU A 119 -7.18 3.76 -5.94
CA LEU A 119 -8.11 2.78 -5.40
C LEU A 119 -7.38 1.75 -4.54
N ALA A 120 -6.21 1.29 -4.98
CA ALA A 120 -5.38 0.33 -4.26
C ALA A 120 -4.84 0.92 -2.96
N VAL A 121 -4.30 2.14 -3.04
CA VAL A 121 -3.67 2.86 -1.94
C VAL A 121 -4.20 4.28 -1.89
N PRO A 122 -5.36 4.50 -1.29
CA PRO A 122 -5.92 5.84 -1.10
C PRO A 122 -5.04 6.71 -0.19
N THR A 123 -5.28 8.01 -0.20
CA THR A 123 -4.68 8.93 0.78
C THR A 123 -5.26 8.70 2.17
N LEU A 124 -4.51 9.06 3.23
CA LEU A 124 -5.01 8.97 4.61
C LEU A 124 -6.33 9.74 4.82
N ALA A 125 -6.49 10.89 4.15
CA ALA A 125 -7.73 11.66 4.20
C ALA A 125 -8.92 10.90 3.59
N GLN A 126 -8.71 10.24 2.46
CA GLN A 126 -9.74 9.42 1.80
C GLN A 126 -10.07 8.15 2.61
N ASP A 127 -9.07 7.50 3.21
CA ASP A 127 -9.28 6.40 4.16
C ASP A 127 -10.14 6.85 5.34
N ARG A 128 -9.78 7.98 5.96
CA ARG A 128 -10.51 8.53 7.11
C ARG A 128 -11.95 8.92 6.77
N GLN A 129 -12.19 9.39 5.55
CA GLN A 129 -13.53 9.74 5.07
C GLN A 129 -14.37 8.49 4.78
N ALA A 130 -13.77 7.45 4.20
CA ALA A 130 -14.45 6.19 3.91
C ALA A 130 -14.79 5.41 5.19
N GLU A 131 -13.91 5.46 6.18
CA GLU A 131 -14.04 4.71 7.43
C GLU A 131 -13.90 5.63 8.66
N PRO A 132 -14.90 6.50 8.95
CA PRO A 132 -14.79 7.50 10.00
C PRO A 132 -14.69 6.93 11.43
N GLY A 133 -15.05 5.66 11.60
CA GLY A 133 -14.95 4.93 12.87
C GLY A 133 -13.53 4.45 13.17
N ASN A 134 -12.62 4.44 12.18
CA ASN A 134 -11.23 4.12 12.43
C ASN A 134 -10.59 5.25 13.25
N GLY A 135 -9.68 4.86 14.15
CA GLY A 135 -8.89 5.79 14.94
C GLY A 135 -8.01 6.70 14.07
N ILE A 136 -7.25 7.58 14.70
CA ILE A 136 -6.24 8.36 13.98
C ILE A 136 -5.20 7.38 13.43
N PRO A 137 -4.89 7.41 12.11
CA PRO A 137 -3.85 6.57 11.55
C PRO A 137 -2.53 6.81 12.28
N VAL A 138 -1.83 5.73 12.60
CA VAL A 138 -0.51 5.80 13.21
C VAL A 138 0.51 5.44 12.15
N VAL A 139 1.51 6.31 11.97
CA VAL A 139 2.63 6.06 11.08
C VAL A 139 3.89 5.80 11.91
N GLN A 140 4.87 5.15 11.29
CA GLN A 140 6.17 4.97 11.89
C GLN A 140 7.29 5.08 10.86
N LYS A 141 8.52 5.27 11.35
CA LYS A 141 9.74 5.33 10.57
C LYS A 141 10.86 4.64 11.35
N LEU A 142 11.66 3.80 10.68
CA LEU A 142 12.87 3.26 11.31
C LEU A 142 13.89 4.39 11.49
N LEU A 143 14.59 4.37 12.61
CA LEU A 143 15.62 5.35 12.93
C LEU A 143 16.98 4.67 12.94
N GLN A 144 17.88 5.18 12.12
CA GLN A 144 19.30 4.90 12.29
C GLN A 144 19.81 5.55 13.57
N VAL A 145 20.91 5.02 14.13
CA VAL A 145 21.47 5.50 15.41
C VAL A 145 21.79 7.01 15.36
N ALA A 146 22.29 7.50 14.23
CA ALA A 146 22.59 8.92 14.04
C ALA A 146 21.31 9.79 14.05
N GLU A 147 20.25 9.35 13.38
CA GLU A 147 18.96 10.05 13.35
C GLU A 147 18.32 10.06 14.74
N LEU A 148 18.38 8.95 15.47
CA LEU A 148 17.89 8.85 16.84
C LEU A 148 18.59 9.87 17.76
N GLN A 149 19.92 9.95 17.69
CA GLN A 149 20.69 10.90 18.50
C GLN A 149 20.32 12.35 18.18
N GLN A 150 20.18 12.69 16.89
CA GLN A 150 19.75 14.02 16.46
C GLN A 150 18.33 14.34 16.94
N LEU A 151 17.42 13.36 16.86
CA LEU A 151 16.03 13.51 17.26
C LEU A 151 15.90 13.79 18.77
N LEU A 152 16.68 13.09 19.60
CA LEU A 152 16.65 13.20 21.06
C LEU A 152 17.11 14.58 21.58
N VAL A 153 18.06 15.23 20.88
CA VAL A 153 18.60 16.54 21.28
C VAL A 153 17.85 17.72 20.65
N SER A 154 16.95 17.46 19.69
CA SER A 154 16.23 18.50 18.98
C SER A 154 15.05 19.04 19.78
N GLU A 155 15.02 20.37 19.96
CA GLU A 155 13.81 21.06 20.40
C GLU A 155 12.84 21.15 19.22
N ARG A 156 11.63 20.60 19.36
CA ARG A 156 10.60 20.57 18.30
C ARG A 156 11.08 19.89 17.01
N PRO A 157 11.40 18.59 17.08
CA PRO A 157 11.89 17.84 15.93
C PRO A 157 10.91 17.84 14.77
N ARG A 158 11.47 17.82 13.56
CA ARG A 158 10.74 17.68 12.30
C ARG A 158 11.22 16.43 11.57
N VAL A 159 10.28 15.72 10.95
CA VAL A 159 10.53 14.47 10.23
C VAL A 159 10.29 14.68 8.74
N SER A 160 11.22 14.16 7.94
CA SER A 160 11.15 14.16 6.48
C SER A 160 11.47 12.76 5.93
N GLY A 161 11.13 12.56 4.66
CA GLY A 161 11.37 11.31 3.94
C GLY A 161 10.16 10.38 4.04
N TYR A 162 10.41 9.08 3.93
CA TYR A 162 9.37 8.06 3.95
C TYR A 162 9.04 7.61 5.37
N CYS A 163 7.75 7.37 5.60
CA CYS A 163 7.21 6.71 6.77
C CYS A 163 6.07 5.79 6.33
N HIS A 164 5.74 4.77 7.09
CA HIS A 164 4.76 3.76 6.71
C HIS A 164 3.64 3.62 7.74
N HIS A 165 2.53 3.04 7.32
CA HIS A 165 1.40 2.80 8.20
C HIS A 165 1.75 1.72 9.24
N ALA A 166 1.65 2.04 10.54
CA ALA A 166 2.13 1.17 11.61
C ALA A 166 1.38 -0.17 11.69
N LEU A 167 0.08 -0.20 11.35
CA LEU A 167 -0.68 -1.46 11.34
C LEU A 167 -0.23 -2.41 10.24
N ASP A 168 0.32 -1.90 9.14
CA ASP A 168 0.69 -2.73 7.97
C ASP A 168 1.97 -3.55 8.23
N VAL A 169 2.66 -3.27 9.34
CA VAL A 169 3.86 -4.00 9.78
C VAL A 169 3.74 -4.56 11.20
N ALA A 170 2.58 -4.42 11.84
CA ALA A 170 2.39 -4.82 13.24
C ALA A 170 2.56 -6.34 13.47
N HIS A 171 2.45 -7.15 12.42
CA HIS A 171 2.70 -8.60 12.45
C HIS A 171 4.19 -8.96 12.40
N ILE A 172 5.08 -8.01 12.07
CA ILE A 172 6.51 -8.24 11.91
C ILE A 172 7.23 -7.96 13.23
N ALA A 173 7.39 -9.00 14.05
CA ALA A 173 8.06 -8.90 15.35
C ALA A 173 9.59 -9.11 15.30
N THR A 174 10.16 -9.43 14.13
CA THR A 174 11.61 -9.68 14.00
C THR A 174 12.31 -8.43 13.45
N PRO A 175 13.28 -7.84 14.17
CA PRO A 175 13.93 -6.58 13.76
C PRO A 175 14.52 -6.60 12.34
N SER A 176 15.26 -7.65 11.98
CA SER A 176 15.88 -7.76 10.65
C SER A 176 14.85 -7.92 9.54
N VAL A 177 13.77 -8.66 9.79
CA VAL A 177 12.67 -8.83 8.82
C VAL A 177 11.90 -7.53 8.64
N LEU A 178 11.74 -6.73 9.70
CA LEU A 178 11.12 -5.41 9.60
C LEU A 178 12.00 -4.44 8.78
N ALA A 179 13.31 -4.43 9.04
CA ALA A 179 14.27 -3.62 8.31
C ALA A 179 14.32 -3.99 6.81
N GLU A 180 14.40 -5.29 6.49
CA GLU A 180 14.34 -5.81 5.12
C GLU A 180 13.01 -5.43 4.44
N ALA A 181 11.88 -5.63 5.12
CA ALA A 181 10.56 -5.32 4.57
C ALA A 181 10.37 -3.83 4.25
N LEU A 182 11.14 -2.96 4.90
CA LEU A 182 11.13 -1.50 4.72
C LEU A 182 12.32 -0.98 3.91
N LEU A 183 13.20 -1.88 3.44
CA LEU A 183 14.42 -1.57 2.69
C LEU A 183 15.36 -0.62 3.43
N ASP A 184 15.48 -0.78 4.75
CA ASP A 184 16.35 0.00 5.62
C ASP A 184 17.14 -0.93 6.54
N GLU A 185 17.93 -1.81 5.94
CA GLU A 185 18.78 -2.79 6.64
C GLU A 185 19.79 -2.12 7.58
N ASP A 186 20.24 -0.91 7.24
CA ASP A 186 21.15 -0.09 8.05
C ASP A 186 20.53 0.39 9.37
N ALA A 187 19.20 0.30 9.52
CA ALA A 187 18.53 0.59 10.79
C ALA A 187 18.74 -0.49 11.86
N VAL A 188 19.19 -1.68 11.48
CA VAL A 188 19.49 -2.76 12.45
C VAL A 188 20.74 -2.40 13.24
N THR A 189 20.59 -2.31 14.56
CA THR A 189 21.68 -1.97 15.47
C THR A 189 22.66 -3.13 15.62
N VAL A 190 23.84 -2.85 16.19
CA VAL A 190 24.83 -3.89 16.55
C VAL A 190 24.25 -4.92 17.54
N SER A 191 23.29 -4.53 18.37
CA SER A 191 22.56 -5.42 19.26
C SER A 191 21.40 -6.15 18.57
N GLY A 192 21.26 -6.07 17.26
CA GLY A 192 20.22 -6.73 16.47
C GLY A 192 18.78 -6.25 16.74
N SER A 193 18.62 -5.08 17.35
CA SER A 193 17.34 -4.40 17.53
C SER A 193 17.15 -3.31 16.48
N VAL A 194 15.95 -2.77 16.33
CA VAL A 194 15.69 -1.56 15.52
C VAL A 194 15.03 -0.49 16.38
N ASN A 195 15.38 0.77 16.12
CA ASN A 195 14.70 1.91 16.73
C ASN A 195 13.60 2.40 15.81
N ILE A 196 12.44 2.70 16.38
CA ILE A 196 11.24 3.08 15.63
C ILE A 196 10.71 4.40 16.19
N LEU A 197 10.57 5.39 15.33
CA LEU A 197 9.76 6.58 15.61
C LEU A 197 8.32 6.28 15.24
N ARG A 198 7.37 6.36 16.17
CA ARG A 198 5.94 6.11 15.93
C ARG A 198 5.10 7.30 16.39
N TRP A 199 4.15 7.74 15.56
CA TRP A 199 3.31 8.88 15.90
C TRP A 199 1.93 8.86 15.20
N PRO A 200 0.90 9.46 15.82
CA PRO A 200 -0.38 9.67 15.16
C PRO A 200 -0.23 10.68 14.01
N ALA A 201 -0.85 10.40 12.87
CA ALA A 201 -0.85 11.29 11.72
C ALA A 201 -1.79 12.49 11.95
N VAL A 202 -1.22 13.66 12.23
CA VAL A 202 -1.96 14.92 12.44
C VAL A 202 -1.80 15.83 11.23
N GLY A 203 -2.91 16.26 10.65
CA GLY A 203 -2.91 16.96 9.36
C GLY A 203 -2.64 15.98 8.22
N LEU A 204 -3.63 15.16 7.89
CA LEU A 204 -3.49 13.99 7.00
C LEU A 204 -2.91 14.34 5.61
N ASP A 205 -3.17 15.55 5.10
CA ASP A 205 -2.62 16.02 3.82
C ASP A 205 -1.10 16.22 3.81
N LEU A 206 -0.47 16.27 4.99
CA LEU A 206 0.99 16.33 5.13
C LEU A 206 1.67 14.98 4.85
N TYR A 207 0.89 13.89 4.86
CA TYR A 207 1.35 12.52 4.65
C TYR A 207 0.89 12.08 3.26
N ARG A 208 1.64 12.51 2.25
CA ARG A 208 1.22 12.33 0.87
C ARG A 208 1.59 10.92 0.41
N THR A 209 0.61 10.18 -0.10
CA THR A 209 0.87 8.91 -0.80
C THR A 209 1.78 9.21 -2.01
N PRO A 210 2.94 8.55 -2.11
CA PRO A 210 3.94 8.83 -3.13
C PRO A 210 3.57 8.13 -4.45
N TYR A 211 2.50 8.61 -5.12
CA TYR A 211 2.24 8.19 -6.49
C TYR A 211 3.32 8.77 -7.40
N GLY A 212 3.97 7.92 -8.20
CA GLY A 212 5.15 8.33 -8.95
C GLY A 212 5.72 7.25 -9.84
N GLY A 213 6.99 7.40 -10.21
CA GLY A 213 7.78 6.38 -10.90
C GLY A 213 9.28 6.68 -10.76
N THR A 214 10.12 5.91 -11.42
CA THR A 214 11.57 6.15 -11.44
C THR A 214 12.01 7.19 -12.46
N ASP A 215 11.09 7.62 -13.32
CA ASP A 215 11.25 8.70 -14.28
C ASP A 215 9.94 9.52 -14.41
N GLU A 216 10.00 10.59 -15.23
CA GLU A 216 8.86 11.47 -15.47
C GLU A 216 7.70 10.76 -16.20
N GLU A 217 8.00 9.76 -17.03
CA GLU A 217 7.00 9.01 -17.79
C GLU A 217 6.17 8.11 -16.86
N GLY A 218 6.82 7.34 -16.00
CA GLY A 218 6.20 6.51 -14.97
C GLY A 218 5.40 7.36 -13.97
N MET A 219 5.96 8.49 -13.52
CA MET A 219 5.24 9.45 -12.69
C MET A 219 3.97 9.95 -13.38
N ALA A 220 4.06 10.35 -14.65
CA ALA A 220 2.92 10.85 -15.40
C ALA A 220 1.85 9.76 -15.62
N ALA A 221 2.26 8.51 -15.84
CA ALA A 221 1.37 7.39 -16.10
C ALA A 221 0.39 7.10 -14.94
N VAL A 222 0.85 7.27 -13.70
CA VAL A 222 -0.01 7.17 -12.50
C VAL A 222 -0.64 8.50 -12.09
N ALA A 223 -0.45 9.56 -12.91
CA ALA A 223 -0.80 10.94 -12.57
C ALA A 223 -0.30 11.30 -11.16
N GLY A 224 0.96 10.95 -10.92
CA GLY A 224 1.70 11.11 -9.68
C GLY A 224 2.41 12.46 -9.60
N TRP A 225 3.31 12.55 -8.62
CA TRP A 225 4.07 13.77 -8.32
C TRP A 225 5.50 13.50 -7.85
N VAL A 226 5.88 12.23 -7.72
CA VAL A 226 7.19 11.80 -7.23
C VAL A 226 7.97 11.14 -8.35
N VAL A 227 9.21 11.55 -8.51
CA VAL A 227 10.24 10.80 -9.23
C VAL A 227 11.33 10.46 -8.21
N GLU A 228 11.67 9.18 -8.08
CA GLU A 228 12.68 8.67 -7.14
C GLU A 228 13.48 7.52 -7.74
N GLU A 229 14.62 7.21 -7.15
CA GLU A 229 15.48 6.11 -7.63
C GLU A 229 14.90 4.73 -7.30
N GLU A 230 15.41 3.70 -7.99
CA GLU A 230 15.15 2.31 -7.62
C GLU A 230 15.51 2.07 -6.14
N PRO A 231 14.72 1.25 -5.42
CA PRO A 231 13.66 0.35 -5.91
C PRO A 231 12.24 0.95 -5.91
N PHE A 232 12.06 2.28 -5.93
CA PHE A 232 10.75 2.92 -5.86
C PHE A 232 9.77 2.44 -6.95
N VAL A 233 8.57 1.99 -6.55
CA VAL A 233 7.53 1.46 -7.46
C VAL A 233 6.37 2.41 -7.71
N GLY A 234 6.26 3.53 -6.98
CA GLY A 234 5.36 4.62 -7.36
C GLY A 234 3.84 4.37 -7.23
N MET A 235 3.42 3.26 -6.61
CA MET A 235 2.01 2.95 -6.35
C MET A 235 1.57 3.25 -4.91
N GLY A 236 2.42 3.90 -4.11
CA GLY A 236 2.16 4.20 -2.69
C GLY A 236 2.44 3.05 -1.72
N LEU A 237 3.17 2.02 -2.18
CA LEU A 237 3.56 0.86 -1.40
C LEU A 237 5.08 0.75 -1.36
N VAL A 238 5.59 0.23 -0.26
CA VAL A 238 6.99 -0.23 -0.20
C VAL A 238 7.14 -1.39 -1.21
N PRO A 239 8.19 -1.38 -2.04
CA PRO A 239 8.41 -2.36 -3.10
C PRO A 239 8.88 -3.71 -2.51
N HIS A 240 7.94 -4.48 -1.96
CA HIS A 240 8.23 -5.77 -1.33
C HIS A 240 7.35 -6.89 -1.89
N PRO A 241 7.91 -8.03 -2.32
CA PRO A 241 7.18 -9.08 -3.06
C PRO A 241 6.14 -9.84 -2.24
N GLY A 242 6.21 -9.77 -0.91
CA GLY A 242 5.33 -10.53 -0.01
C GLY A 242 4.63 -9.70 1.07
N GLN A 243 4.78 -8.38 1.05
CA GLN A 243 4.21 -7.51 2.09
C GLN A 243 3.54 -6.33 1.41
N THR A 244 2.33 -6.01 1.84
CA THR A 244 1.59 -4.85 1.35
C THR A 244 1.68 -3.75 2.41
N ILE A 245 2.73 -2.92 2.31
CA ILE A 245 3.03 -1.88 3.30
C ILE A 245 2.81 -0.53 2.65
N ARG A 246 1.81 0.23 3.14
CA ARG A 246 1.57 1.58 2.65
C ARG A 246 2.64 2.53 3.16
N GLU A 247 3.15 3.34 2.25
CA GLU A 247 4.13 4.38 2.53
C GLU A 247 3.58 5.78 2.26
N TYR A 248 4.14 6.76 2.97
CA TYR A 248 3.81 8.17 2.85
C TYR A 248 5.10 8.97 2.84
N LYS A 249 5.16 9.98 1.96
CA LYS A 249 6.26 10.92 1.92
C LYS A 249 5.89 12.17 2.70
N VAL A 250 6.69 12.46 3.72
CA VAL A 250 6.54 13.65 4.58
C VAL A 250 7.70 14.62 4.35
N ALA A 251 7.42 15.92 4.48
CA ALA A 251 8.41 16.97 4.34
C ALA A 251 8.33 17.94 5.53
N GLY A 252 9.26 17.79 6.48
CA GLY A 252 9.40 18.67 7.63
C GLY A 252 8.21 18.66 8.59
N VAL A 253 7.51 17.54 8.73
CA VAL A 253 6.35 17.40 9.63
C VAL A 253 6.82 17.46 11.08
N GLY A 254 6.23 18.37 11.88
CA GLY A 254 6.52 18.44 13.31
C GLY A 254 5.89 17.26 14.06
N LEU A 255 6.61 16.71 15.04
CA LEU A 255 6.07 15.61 15.84
C LEU A 255 4.93 16.08 16.77
N PRO A 256 3.80 15.37 16.80
CA PRO A 256 2.71 15.67 17.72
C PRO A 256 3.03 15.21 19.15
N TYR A 257 2.26 15.73 20.11
CA TYR A 257 2.30 15.23 21.48
C TYR A 257 2.04 13.72 21.52
N GLY A 258 2.84 12.99 22.29
CA GLY A 258 2.69 11.55 22.44
C GLY A 258 3.35 10.72 21.33
N ALA A 259 4.11 11.33 20.41
CA ALA A 259 5.03 10.57 19.56
C ALA A 259 6.00 9.75 20.43
N GLU A 260 6.35 8.55 19.98
CA GLU A 260 7.12 7.57 20.74
C GLU A 260 8.41 7.21 20.01
N ILE A 261 9.47 7.01 20.78
CA ILE A 261 10.65 6.26 20.35
C ILE A 261 10.53 4.88 21.00
N LEU A 262 10.47 3.87 20.15
CA LEU A 262 10.36 2.46 20.53
C LEU A 262 11.64 1.74 20.13
N GLU A 263 11.99 0.72 20.88
CA GLU A 263 12.95 -0.31 20.46
C GLU A 263 12.17 -1.60 20.20
N LEU A 264 12.27 -2.15 19.00
CA LEU A 264 11.90 -3.55 18.74
C LEU A 264 13.15 -4.41 18.95
N ALA A 265 13.15 -5.17 20.04
CA ALA A 265 14.30 -5.98 20.42
C ALA A 265 14.30 -7.37 19.76
N GLN A 266 15.41 -8.09 19.87
CA GLN A 266 15.57 -9.43 19.29
C GLN A 266 14.55 -10.46 19.80
N ASP A 267 14.01 -10.27 20.99
CA ASP A 267 12.95 -11.10 21.57
C ASP A 267 11.55 -10.78 21.01
N GLY A 268 11.48 -9.85 20.06
CA GLY A 268 10.26 -9.39 19.41
C GLY A 268 9.36 -8.52 20.26
N GLN A 269 9.84 -8.05 21.41
CA GLN A 269 9.10 -7.11 22.25
C GLN A 269 9.42 -5.66 21.86
N GLU A 270 8.37 -4.86 21.72
CA GLU A 270 8.49 -3.41 21.60
C GLU A 270 8.59 -2.77 23.00
N ARG A 271 9.63 -1.97 23.21
CA ARG A 271 9.87 -1.21 24.44
C ARG A 271 9.84 0.27 24.14
N CYS A 272 8.90 1.00 24.73
CA CYS A 272 8.89 2.46 24.67
C CYS A 272 10.09 3.01 25.46
N ARG A 273 11.01 3.69 24.77
CA ARG A 273 12.21 4.29 25.35
C ARG A 273 12.02 5.77 25.64
N ALA A 274 11.22 6.47 24.85
CA ALA A 274 10.90 7.88 25.08
C ALA A 274 9.53 8.28 24.53
N ARG A 275 8.94 9.31 25.13
CA ARG A 275 7.71 9.97 24.64
C ARG A 275 7.96 11.44 24.44
N TYR A 276 7.46 12.00 23.35
CA TYR A 276 7.62 13.41 23.04
C TYR A 276 6.55 14.25 23.74
N ASP A 277 6.99 15.19 24.57
CA ASP A 277 6.15 16.22 25.17
C ASP A 277 6.21 17.47 24.29
N ALA A 278 5.22 17.63 23.41
CA ALA A 278 5.17 18.75 22.48
C ALA A 278 4.94 20.12 23.17
N ASP A 279 4.33 20.13 24.36
CA ASP A 279 4.10 21.37 25.12
C ASP A 279 5.41 21.90 25.69
N ARG A 280 6.28 20.99 26.16
CA ARG A 280 7.59 21.34 26.70
C ARG A 280 8.73 21.25 25.70
N GLY A 281 8.48 20.75 24.49
CA GLY A 281 9.42 20.71 23.39
C GLY A 281 10.54 19.67 23.51
N HIS A 282 10.46 18.69 24.41
CA HIS A 282 11.52 17.71 24.67
C HIS A 282 11.01 16.28 24.81
N TRP A 283 11.95 15.33 24.76
CA TRP A 283 11.69 13.90 25.00
C TRP A 283 11.74 13.56 26.49
N VAL A 284 10.71 12.86 26.96
CA VAL A 284 10.67 12.27 28.29
C VAL A 284 11.06 10.79 28.17
N LEU A 285 12.21 10.44 28.74
CA LEU A 285 12.66 9.04 28.76
C LEU A 285 11.73 8.22 29.65
N VAL A 286 11.37 7.03 29.18
CA VAL A 286 10.59 6.06 29.92
C VAL A 286 11.58 5.07 30.53
N GLY A 287 11.68 5.05 31.86
CA GLY A 287 12.52 4.09 32.57
C GLY A 287 11.99 2.66 32.41
N GLU A 288 12.89 1.68 32.44
CA GLU A 288 12.50 0.28 32.59
C GLU A 288 11.88 0.10 33.98
N ALA A 289 10.67 -0.44 34.03
CA ALA A 289 10.04 -0.91 35.27
C ALA A 289 10.56 -2.31 35.61
#